data_AF-X1PSA0-F1
#
_entry.id   AF-X1PSA0-F1
#
_cell.length_a   1.000
_cell.length_b   1.000
_cell.length_c   1.000
_cell.angle_alpha   90.00
_cell.angle_beta   90.00
_cell.angle_gamma   90.00
#
_symmetry.space_group_name_H-M   'P 1'
#
loop_
_entity.id
_entity.type
_entity.pdbx_description
1 polymer ?
#
loop_
_entity_poly.entity_id
_entity_poly.type
_entity_poly.pdbx_seq_one_letter_code
_entity_poly.pdbx_strand_id
1 'polypeptide(L)'
;MQVKEVTIEGRRYVQCYNSEQAKKDVATRKAILEGLKEKLKQGEKSLVGNKGYRKYLTSSEEGNVFTIDEEKAKDEERFDGIWILRTNTDFTTEEVALKYKQLWMIEMIFRFMKSILQTRPIYHKGGIHFAPPAT
;
A
#
# COMPACT_ATOMS: atom_id res chain seq x y z
N MET A 1 -15.17 12.99 -2.89
CA MET A 1 -13.81 12.67 -3.36
C MET A 1 -13.31 13.88 -4.12
N GLN A 2 -12.15 14.41 -3.74
CA GLN A 2 -11.54 15.56 -4.40
C GLN A 2 -10.41 15.06 -5.28
N VAL A 3 -10.21 15.65 -6.46
CA VAL A 3 -9.14 15.26 -7.39
C VAL A 3 -8.38 16.50 -7.84
N LYS A 4 -7.07 16.35 -8.04
CA LYS A 4 -6.17 17.40 -8.51
C LYS A 4 -5.17 16.80 -9.47
N GLU A 5 -5.01 17.43 -10.62
CA GLU A 5 -3.97 17.08 -11.57
C GLU A 5 -2.66 17.81 -11.27
N VAL A 6 -1.54 17.10 -11.42
CA VAL A 6 -0.19 17.64 -11.27
C VAL A 6 0.69 17.04 -12.36
N THR A 7 1.49 17.87 -13.04
CA THR A 7 2.52 17.41 -13.98
C THR A 7 3.90 17.57 -13.34
N ILE A 8 4.66 16.47 -13.25
CA ILE A 8 6.02 16.45 -12.70
C ILE A 8 6.92 15.78 -13.73
N GLU A 9 8.00 16.44 -14.14
CA GLU A 9 8.97 15.89 -15.12
C GLU A 9 8.30 15.38 -16.41
N GLY A 10 7.30 16.12 -16.92
CA GLY A 10 6.55 15.74 -18.13
C GLY A 10 5.61 14.54 -17.96
N ARG A 11 5.41 14.06 -16.73
CA ARG A 11 4.49 12.95 -16.42
C ARG A 11 3.25 13.48 -15.71
N ARG A 12 2.08 13.00 -16.14
CA ARG A 12 0.79 13.36 -15.59
C ARG A 12 0.45 12.51 -14.36
N TYR A 13 0.12 13.18 -13.28
CA TYR A 13 -0.31 12.59 -12.01
C TYR A 13 -1.69 13.13 -11.61
N VAL A 14 -2.53 12.24 -11.10
CA VAL A 14 -3.84 12.56 -10.53
C VAL A 14 -3.81 12.25 -9.04
N GLN A 15 -3.72 13.29 -8.22
CA GLN A 15 -3.87 13.20 -6.78
C GLN A 15 -5.36 13.14 -6.45
N CYS A 16 -5.76 12.15 -5.66
CA CYS A 16 -7.12 12.04 -5.16
C CYS A 16 -7.11 12.10 -3.63
N TYR A 17 -8.16 12.68 -3.07
CA TYR A 17 -8.41 12.70 -1.64
C TYR A 17 -9.79 12.11 -1.32
N ASN A 18 -9.79 11.15 -0.40
CA ASN A 18 -10.98 10.50 0.13
C ASN A 18 -11.07 10.71 1.65
N SER A 19 -12.00 11.56 2.09
CA SER A 19 -12.19 11.89 3.50
C SER A 19 -12.64 10.72 4.37
N GLU A 20 -13.37 9.75 3.82
CA GLU A 20 -13.75 8.53 4.56
C GLU A 20 -12.54 7.64 4.79
N GLN A 21 -11.65 7.53 3.79
CA GLN A 21 -10.41 6.78 3.91
C GLN A 21 -9.45 7.48 4.87
N ALA A 22 -9.35 8.81 4.83
CA ALA A 22 -8.54 9.58 5.77
C ALA A 22 -8.90 9.27 7.23
N LYS A 23 -10.19 9.19 7.56
CA LYS A 23 -10.64 8.80 8.92
C LYS A 23 -10.19 7.39 9.31
N LYS A 24 -10.25 6.44 8.37
CA LYS A 24 -9.80 5.06 8.59
C LYS A 24 -8.28 5.00 8.75
N ASP A 25 -7.54 5.76 7.96
CA ASP A 25 -6.07 5.83 8.01
C ASP A 25 -5.62 6.41 9.35
N VAL A 26 -6.25 7.50 9.82
CA VAL A 26 -6.04 8.06 11.18
C VAL A 26 -6.28 7.00 12.25
N ALA A 27 -7.41 6.28 12.21
CA ALA A 27 -7.73 5.25 13.19
C ALA A 27 -6.71 4.09 13.15
N THR A 28 -6.30 3.68 11.95
CA THR A 28 -5.30 2.63 11.74
C THR A 28 -3.94 3.05 12.29
N ARG A 29 -3.51 4.29 12.01
CA ARG A 29 -2.26 4.85 12.53
C ARG A 29 -2.26 4.91 14.05
N LYS A 30 -3.35 5.37 14.67
CA LYS A 30 -3.49 5.37 16.14
C LYS A 30 -3.36 3.96 16.73
N ALA A 31 -4.07 2.98 16.18
CA ALA A 31 -3.99 1.60 16.65
C ALA A 31 -2.57 1.00 16.48
N ILE A 32 -1.87 1.35 15.40
CA ILE A 32 -0.48 0.93 15.20
C ILE A 32 0.42 1.54 16.28
N LEU A 33 0.30 2.84 16.56
CA LEU A 33 1.12 3.52 17.56
C LEU A 33 0.84 3.01 18.98
N GLU A 34 -0.42 2.75 19.33
CA GLU A 34 -0.81 2.13 20.61
C GLU A 34 -0.20 0.74 20.77
N GLY A 35 -0.36 -0.13 19.77
CA GLY A 35 0.24 -1.47 19.80
C GLY A 35 1.77 -1.43 19.83
N LEU A 36 2.38 -0.41 19.22
CA LEU A 36 3.82 -0.20 19.26
C LEU A 36 4.30 0.25 20.64
N LYS A 37 3.56 1.15 21.33
CA LYS A 37 3.81 1.55 22.73
C LYS A 37 3.74 0.35 23.68
N GLU A 38 2.78 -0.54 23.50
CA GLU A 38 2.65 -1.76 24.32
C GLU A 38 3.80 -2.73 24.09
N LYS A 39 4.16 -2.97 22.82
CA LYS A 39 5.24 -3.93 22.50
C LYS A 39 6.62 -3.44 22.87
N LEU A 40 6.88 -2.13 22.83
CA LEU A 40 8.14 -1.57 23.33
C LEU A 40 8.39 -1.91 24.81
N LYS A 41 7.33 -2.01 25.63
CA LYS A 41 7.45 -2.45 27.04
C LYS A 41 7.84 -3.92 27.19
N GLN A 42 7.53 -4.75 26.19
CA GLN A 42 7.74 -6.21 26.22
C GLN A 42 9.08 -6.64 25.60
N GLY A 43 9.82 -5.73 24.97
CA GLY A 43 11.16 -5.97 24.44
C GLY A 43 11.26 -5.86 22.91
N GLU A 44 12.44 -5.45 22.45
CA GLU A 44 12.67 -4.88 21.12
C GLU A 44 12.73 -5.90 19.98
N LYS A 45 13.12 -7.14 20.28
CA LYS A 45 13.41 -8.18 19.27
C LYS A 45 12.20 -8.58 18.43
N SER A 46 10.97 -8.37 18.93
CA SER A 46 9.74 -8.70 18.19
C SER A 46 9.25 -7.59 17.24
N LEU A 47 9.78 -6.37 17.38
CA LEU A 47 9.35 -5.18 16.62
C LEU A 47 9.96 -5.14 15.23
N VAL A 48 11.19 -5.62 15.10
CA VAL A 48 11.98 -5.62 13.86
C VAL A 48 11.38 -6.57 12.82
N GLY A 49 10.41 -7.42 13.15
CA GLY A 49 9.68 -8.27 12.19
C GLY A 49 8.47 -7.60 11.53
N ASN A 50 7.84 -6.62 12.17
CA ASN A 50 6.57 -6.05 11.72
C ASN A 50 6.78 -4.79 10.86
N LYS A 51 6.54 -4.90 9.55
CA LYS A 51 6.70 -3.80 8.59
C LYS A 51 5.87 -2.56 8.96
N GLY A 52 4.69 -2.74 9.56
CA GLY A 52 3.83 -1.64 10.00
C GLY A 52 4.38 -0.86 11.19
N TYR A 53 5.24 -1.47 12.00
CA TYR A 53 5.89 -0.81 13.14
C TYR A 53 7.19 -0.11 12.75
N ARG A 54 8.00 -0.71 11.87
CA ARG A 54 9.29 -0.13 11.45
C ARG A 54 9.18 1.30 10.93
N LYS A 55 8.07 1.65 10.28
CA LYS A 55 7.87 3.01 9.74
C LYS A 55 7.85 4.11 10.81
N TYR A 56 7.52 3.77 12.06
CA TYR A 56 7.45 4.71 13.18
C TYR A 56 8.55 4.50 14.21
N LEU A 57 9.56 3.69 13.90
CA LEU A 57 10.69 3.46 14.80
C LEU A 57 11.89 4.29 14.38
N THR A 58 12.63 4.75 15.38
CA THR A 58 14.00 5.23 15.22
C THR A 58 14.92 4.44 16.14
N SER A 59 16.15 4.22 15.70
CA SER A 59 17.20 3.55 16.47
C SER A 59 18.12 4.62 17.04
N SER A 60 18.45 4.50 18.33
CA SER A 60 19.53 5.29 18.93
C SER A 60 20.89 4.91 18.33
N GLU A 61 21.84 5.85 18.32
CA GLU A 61 23.19 5.67 17.74
C GLU A 61 23.98 4.50 18.36
N GLU A 62 23.61 4.07 19.57
CA GLU A 62 24.19 2.91 20.25
C GLU A 62 23.52 1.56 19.89
N GLY A 63 22.60 1.56 18.91
CA GLY A 63 22.12 0.36 18.21
C GLY A 63 21.20 -0.59 19.00
N ASN A 64 20.95 -0.31 20.28
CA ASN A 64 20.26 -1.23 21.20
C ASN A 64 19.00 -0.64 21.86
N VAL A 65 18.55 0.55 21.47
CA VAL A 65 17.28 1.10 21.95
C VAL A 65 16.43 1.64 20.78
N PHE A 66 15.22 1.09 20.63
CA PHE A 66 14.23 1.58 19.68
C PHE A 66 13.23 2.52 20.37
N THR A 67 12.98 3.67 19.77
CA THR A 67 11.97 4.63 20.26
C THR A 67 10.97 4.96 19.16
N ILE A 68 9.81 5.48 19.57
CA ILE A 68 8.78 5.94 18.64
C ILE A 68 9.19 7.29 18.08
N ASP A 69 9.20 7.38 16.76
CA ASP A 69 9.43 8.61 16.03
C ASP A 69 8.08 9.32 15.81
N GLU A 70 7.74 10.20 16.76
CA GLU A 70 6.50 10.98 16.72
C GLU A 70 6.50 11.99 15.55
N GLU A 71 7.67 12.42 15.07
CA GLU A 71 7.75 13.30 13.89
C GLU A 71 7.36 12.57 12.61
N LYS A 72 7.84 11.35 12.40
CA LYS A 72 7.39 10.50 11.28
C LYS A 72 5.88 10.24 11.34
N ALA A 73 5.35 9.97 12.54
CA ALA A 73 3.92 9.76 12.72
C ALA A 73 3.08 11.01 12.39
N LYS A 74 3.63 12.21 12.64
CA LYS A 74 3.01 13.50 12.32
C LYS A 74 3.13 13.88 10.85
N ASP A 75 4.22 13.52 10.20
CA ASP A 75 4.37 13.74 8.76
C ASP A 75 3.47 12.80 7.95
N GLU A 76 3.19 11.59 8.45
CA GLU A 76 2.28 10.65 7.79
C GLU A 76 0.83 11.18 7.72
N GLU A 77 0.41 12.04 8.65
CA GLU A 77 -0.94 12.64 8.66
C GLU A 77 -1.27 13.39 7.38
N ARG A 78 -0.24 13.96 6.73
CA ARG A 78 -0.39 14.72 5.49
C ARG A 78 -0.84 13.85 4.33
N PHE A 79 -0.66 12.55 4.44
CA PHE A 79 -0.98 11.58 3.39
C PHE A 79 -2.26 10.77 3.69
N ASP A 80 -2.89 10.98 4.85
CA ASP A 80 -4.11 10.27 5.24
C ASP A 80 -5.22 10.50 4.18
N GLY A 81 -5.72 9.40 3.60
CA GLY A 81 -6.74 9.42 2.56
C GLY A 81 -6.29 9.96 1.19
N ILE A 82 -5.00 10.22 0.99
CA ILE A 82 -4.43 10.61 -0.30
C ILE A 82 -3.96 9.37 -1.07
N TRP A 83 -4.33 9.29 -2.35
CA TRP A 83 -3.67 8.39 -3.28
C TRP A 83 -3.32 9.12 -4.57
N ILE A 84 -2.28 8.64 -5.25
CA ILE A 84 -1.77 9.27 -6.48
C ILE A 84 -1.80 8.23 -7.59
N LEU A 85 -2.37 8.62 -8.72
CA LEU A 85 -2.39 7.82 -9.95
C LEU A 85 -1.46 8.46 -10.95
N ARG A 86 -0.55 7.67 -11.52
CA ARG A 86 0.20 8.09 -12.69
C ARG A 86 -0.53 7.56 -13.92
N THR A 87 -0.79 8.42 -14.89
CA THR A 87 -1.47 8.03 -16.13
C THR A 87 -0.87 8.71 -17.34
N ASN A 88 -0.99 8.08 -18.51
CA ASN A 88 -0.69 8.63 -19.82
C ASN A 88 -1.95 8.68 -20.73
N THR A 89 -3.14 8.43 -20.16
CA THR A 89 -4.40 8.44 -20.89
C THR A 89 -4.88 9.87 -21.15
N ASP A 90 -5.77 10.02 -22.14
CA ASP A 90 -6.42 11.30 -22.45
C ASP A 90 -7.72 11.56 -21.66
N PHE A 91 -8.10 10.63 -20.76
CA PHE A 91 -9.27 10.78 -19.89
C PHE A 91 -9.17 12.01 -18.98
N THR A 92 -10.31 12.53 -18.56
CA THR A 92 -10.36 13.61 -17.56
C THR A 92 -9.87 13.11 -16.20
N THR A 93 -9.43 14.03 -15.35
CA THR A 93 -8.93 13.74 -13.99
C THR A 93 -9.96 12.95 -13.16
N GLU A 94 -11.24 13.31 -13.30
CA GLU A 94 -12.37 12.67 -12.64
C GLU A 94 -12.60 11.25 -13.16
N GLU A 95 -12.52 11.06 -14.48
CA GLU A 95 -12.66 9.75 -15.12
C GLU A 95 -11.54 8.79 -14.70
N VAL A 96 -10.29 9.26 -14.67
CA VAL A 96 -9.14 8.47 -14.22
C VAL A 96 -9.36 7.99 -12.79
N ALA A 97 -9.76 8.89 -11.88
CA ALA A 97 -10.01 8.56 -10.49
C ALA A 97 -11.19 7.57 -10.33
N LEU A 98 -12.27 7.77 -11.08
CA LEU A 98 -13.44 6.90 -11.05
C LEU A 98 -13.12 5.49 -11.58
N LYS A 99 -12.45 5.40 -12.72
CA LYS A 99 -12.07 4.12 -13.34
C LYS A 99 -11.13 3.32 -12.45
N TYR A 100 -10.17 3.97 -11.80
CA TYR A 100 -9.29 3.31 -10.84
C TYR A 100 -10.07 2.79 -9.63
N LYS A 101 -11.03 3.57 -9.10
CA LYS A 101 -11.90 3.11 -8.00
C LYS A 101 -12.74 1.89 -8.41
N GLN A 102 -13.15 1.80 -9.67
CA GLN A 102 -13.88 0.65 -10.22
C GLN A 102 -13.00 -0.58 -10.45
N LEU A 103 -11.67 -0.44 -10.55
CA LEU A 103 -10.76 -1.59 -10.71
C LEU A 103 -10.91 -2.60 -9.56
N TRP A 104 -11.12 -2.12 -8.33
CA TRP A 104 -11.44 -2.96 -7.17
C TRP A 104 -12.70 -3.81 -7.37
N MET A 105 -13.70 -3.30 -8.09
CA MET A 105 -14.92 -4.05 -8.41
C MET A 105 -14.61 -5.22 -9.35
N ILE A 106 -13.68 -5.05 -10.28
CA ILE A 106 -13.23 -6.11 -11.19
C ILE A 106 -12.54 -7.23 -10.40
N GLU A 107 -11.61 -6.89 -9.49
CA GLU A 107 -10.97 -7.88 -8.62
C GLU A 107 -11.98 -8.63 -7.74
N MET A 108 -12.97 -7.91 -7.20
CA MET A 108 -14.05 -8.51 -6.40
C MET A 108 -14.88 -9.48 -7.23
N ILE A 109 -15.25 -9.12 -8.46
CA ILE A 109 -15.98 -9.99 -9.39
C ILE A 109 -15.15 -11.23 -9.72
N PHE A 110 -13.85 -11.08 -10.00
CA PHE A 110 -12.98 -12.23 -10.25
C PHE A 110 -12.88 -13.16 -9.02
N ARG A 111 -12.78 -12.61 -7.81
CA ARG A 111 -12.77 -13.40 -6.57
C ARG A 111 -14.08 -14.15 -6.37
N PHE A 112 -15.20 -13.47 -6.60
CA PHE A 112 -16.53 -14.04 -6.48
C PHE A 112 -16.78 -15.14 -7.52
N MET A 113 -16.44 -14.90 -8.79
CA MET A 113 -16.52 -15.89 -9.86
C MET A 113 -15.67 -17.12 -9.56
N LYS A 114 -14.44 -16.96 -9.06
CA LYS A 114 -13.59 -18.09 -8.64
C LYS A 114 -14.19 -18.89 -7.48
N SER A 115 -14.88 -18.22 -6.56
CA SER A 115 -15.57 -18.86 -5.44
C SER A 115 -16.80 -19.65 -5.89
N ILE A 116 -17.59 -19.12 -6.84
CA ILE A 116 -18.78 -19.78 -7.37
C ILE A 116 -18.42 -20.92 -8.32
N LEU A 117 -17.48 -20.68 -9.23
CA LEU A 117 -17.09 -21.63 -10.26
C LEU A 117 -16.00 -22.60 -9.79
N GLN A 118 -15.56 -22.52 -8.52
CA GLN A 118 -14.44 -23.28 -7.94
C GLN A 118 -13.17 -23.31 -8.83
N THR A 119 -12.94 -22.28 -9.65
CA THR A 119 -11.78 -22.24 -10.55
C THR A 119 -10.53 -21.94 -9.71
N ARG A 120 -9.80 -23.00 -9.37
CA ARG A 120 -8.55 -22.91 -8.60
C ARG A 120 -7.51 -22.06 -9.35
N PRO A 121 -6.54 -21.45 -8.64
CA PRO A 121 -5.46 -20.72 -9.28
C PRO A 121 -4.73 -21.59 -10.31
N ILE A 122 -4.66 -21.14 -11.55
CA ILE A 122 -3.92 -21.81 -12.63
C ILE A 122 -2.45 -21.36 -12.52
N TYR A 123 -1.58 -22.26 -12.09
CA TYR A 123 -0.14 -22.03 -12.09
C TYR A 123 0.42 -22.36 -13.47
N HIS A 124 0.93 -21.36 -14.20
CA HIS A 124 1.66 -21.58 -15.45
C HIS A 124 3.13 -21.86 -15.11
N LYS A 125 3.58 -23.11 -15.24
CA LYS A 125 5.01 -23.44 -15.15
C LYS A 125 5.60 -23.37 -16.56
N GLY A 126 6.16 -22.21 -16.90
CA GLY A 126 6.91 -22.04 -18.15
C GLY A 126 8.22 -22.82 -18.09
N GLY A 127 8.38 -23.83 -18.93
CA GLY A 127 9.60 -24.64 -19.00
C GLY A 127 9.55 -25.65 -20.12
N ILE A 128 9.56 -25.18 -21.37
CA ILE A 128 9.94 -26.03 -22.51
C ILE A 128 11.47 -26.03 -22.53
N HIS A 129 12.08 -27.07 -21.95
CA HIS A 129 13.49 -27.36 -22.12
C HIS A 129 13.64 -28.15 -23.42
N PHE A 130 14.03 -27.49 -24.52
CA PHE A 130 14.54 -28.20 -25.68
C PHE A 130 15.99 -28.57 -25.41
N ALA A 131 16.28 -29.87 -25.23
CA ALA A 131 17.64 -30.39 -25.32
C ALA A 131 17.93 -30.74 -26.79
N PRO A 132 19.06 -30.31 -27.37
CA PRO A 132 19.46 -30.76 -28.70
C PRO A 132 19.98 -32.21 -28.66
N PRO A 133 19.84 -33.00 -29.74
CA PRO A 133 20.37 -34.36 -29.81
C PRO A 133 21.90 -34.31 -29.91
N ALA A 134 22.57 -35.11 -29.08
CA ALA A 134 24.01 -35.34 -29.18
C ALA A 134 24.33 -36.21 -30.41
N THR A 135 25.42 -35.86 -31.09
CA THR A 135 26.02 -36.56 -32.24
C THR A 135 26.69 -37.86 -31.81
#